data_AF-A0A973V3A2-F1
#
_entry.id   AF-A0A973V3A2-F1
#
_cell.length_a   1.000
_cell.length_b   1.000
_cell.length_c   1.000
_cell.angle_alpha   90.00
_cell.angle_beta   90.00
_cell.angle_gamma   90.00
#
_symmetry.space_group_name_H-M   'P 1'
#
loop_
_entity.id
_entity.type
_entity.pdbx_description
1 polymer ?
#
loop_
_entity_poly.entity_id
_entity_poly.type
_entity_poly.pdbx_seq_one_letter_code
_entity_poly.pdbx_strand_id
1 'polypeptide(L)'
;MGLARDGVQGRRAPREVADAFTAELTTAYARRTIAALSDECRGSAGTPPDPRRWGLRETDQWQPAGELQVYTRDPAHASHDGHGHLVVRALRRPDGV
;
A
#
# COMPACT_ATOMS: atom_id res chain seq x y z
N MET A 1 -12.30 31.12 -67.28
CA MET A 1 -12.60 32.36 -66.54
C MET A 1 -13.40 31.93 -65.31
N GLY A 2 -12.79 31.85 -64.12
CA GLY A 2 -12.97 32.85 -63.03
C GLY A 2 -14.34 32.64 -62.35
N LEU A 3 -14.51 32.46 -61.03
CA LEU A 3 -13.74 32.80 -59.85
C LEU A 3 -14.17 31.86 -58.69
N ALA A 4 -13.25 31.66 -57.75
CA ALA A 4 -13.49 31.06 -56.44
C ALA A 4 -14.39 31.93 -55.55
N ARG A 5 -14.98 31.30 -54.52
CA ARG A 5 -15.35 31.77 -53.15
C ARG A 5 -16.50 30.90 -52.63
N ASP A 6 -16.54 30.37 -51.40
CA ASP A 6 -15.72 30.54 -50.22
C ASP A 6 -15.71 29.23 -49.42
N GLY A 7 -14.53 28.87 -48.93
CA GLY A 7 -14.36 27.76 -48.00
C GLY A 7 -14.85 28.14 -46.62
N VAL A 8 -15.88 27.46 -46.13
CA VAL A 8 -16.14 27.38 -44.69
C VAL A 8 -15.06 26.48 -44.10
N GLN A 9 -14.01 27.10 -43.56
CA GLN A 9 -13.07 26.46 -42.64
C GLN A 9 -13.83 26.09 -41.37
N GLY A 10 -14.44 24.90 -41.37
CA GLY A 10 -14.88 24.25 -40.15
C GLY A 10 -13.65 23.91 -39.32
N ARG A 11 -13.32 24.74 -38.32
CA ARG A 11 -12.43 24.33 -37.23
C ARG A 11 -13.10 23.16 -36.50
N ARG A 12 -12.81 21.94 -36.95
CA ARG A 12 -13.00 20.73 -36.15
C ARG A 12 -11.90 20.75 -35.11
N ALA A 13 -12.19 21.35 -33.94
CA ALA A 13 -11.38 21.07 -32.77
C ALA A 13 -11.58 19.58 -32.40
N PRO A 14 -10.50 18.88 -32.04
CA PRO A 14 -10.24 17.55 -32.58
C PRO A 14 -10.71 16.50 -31.57
N ARG A 15 -11.41 15.45 -32.04
CA ARG A 15 -11.53 14.21 -31.26
C ARG A 15 -10.16 13.74 -30.76
N GLU A 16 -9.12 13.98 -31.57
CA GLU A 16 -7.71 13.73 -31.23
C GLU A 16 -7.22 14.45 -29.96
N VAL A 17 -7.73 15.65 -29.62
CA VAL A 17 -7.29 16.37 -28.41
C VAL A 17 -8.01 15.84 -27.16
N ALA A 18 -9.27 15.42 -27.29
CA ALA A 18 -10.00 14.76 -26.20
C ALA A 18 -9.46 13.33 -25.94
N ASP A 19 -9.09 12.62 -27.01
CA ASP A 19 -8.47 11.29 -26.95
C ASP A 19 -7.05 11.38 -26.35
N ALA A 20 -6.28 12.41 -26.72
CA ALA A 20 -4.97 12.68 -26.12
C ALA A 20 -5.07 13.06 -24.63
N PHE A 21 -6.03 13.90 -24.25
CA PHE A 21 -6.25 14.28 -22.84
C PHE A 21 -6.61 13.06 -21.96
N THR A 22 -7.38 12.11 -22.51
CA THR A 22 -7.74 10.87 -21.81
C THR A 22 -6.55 9.91 -21.70
N ALA A 23 -5.70 9.82 -22.73
CA ALA A 23 -4.48 9.01 -22.73
C ALA A 23 -3.41 9.55 -21.76
N GLU A 24 -3.26 10.88 -21.68
CA GLU A 24 -2.37 11.53 -20.72
C GLU A 24 -2.83 11.37 -19.28
N LEU A 25 -4.13 11.49 -18.99
CA LEU A 25 -4.67 11.20 -17.66
C LEU A 25 -4.50 9.73 -17.29
N THR A 26 -4.70 8.81 -18.24
CA THR A 26 -4.45 7.37 -18.02
C THR A 26 -2.97 7.09 -17.74
N THR A 27 -2.06 7.73 -18.46
CA THR A 27 -0.61 7.61 -18.26
C THR A 27 -0.14 8.27 -16.95
N ALA A 28 -0.74 9.40 -16.57
CA ALA A 28 -0.48 10.08 -15.30
C ALA A 28 -1.03 9.31 -14.09
N TYR A 29 -2.18 8.63 -14.23
CA TYR A 29 -2.71 7.71 -13.22
C TYR A 29 -1.94 6.38 -13.19
N ALA A 30 -1.45 5.93 -14.35
CA ALA A 30 -0.54 4.79 -14.50
C ALA A 30 0.93 5.14 -14.21
N ARG A 31 1.24 6.38 -13.80
CA ARG A 31 2.41 6.64 -12.95
C ARG A 31 2.12 5.96 -11.61
N ARG A 32 2.27 4.65 -11.65
CA ARG A 32 2.40 3.76 -10.53
C ARG A 32 3.55 4.32 -9.74
N THR A 33 3.23 5.06 -8.68
CA THR A 33 4.17 5.38 -7.63
C THR A 33 4.73 4.03 -7.20
N ILE A 34 5.97 3.73 -7.59
CA ILE A 34 6.64 2.52 -7.10
C ILE A 34 6.78 2.78 -5.60
N ALA A 35 5.99 2.08 -4.80
CA ALA A 35 6.18 2.11 -3.36
C ALA A 35 7.59 1.60 -3.08
N ALA A 36 8.46 2.47 -2.55
CA ALA A 36 9.84 2.12 -2.24
C ALA A 36 9.93 1.03 -1.15
N LEU A 37 8.86 0.89 -0.36
CA LEU A 37 8.68 -0.12 0.66
C LEU A 37 7.19 -0.47 0.74
N SER A 38 6.84 -1.73 0.57
CA SER A 38 5.52 -2.25 0.91
C SER A 38 5.63 -3.68 1.45
N ASP A 39 4.72 -4.02 2.36
CA ASP A 39 4.48 -5.38 2.78
C ASP A 39 2.99 -5.69 2.74
N GLU A 40 2.61 -6.56 1.81
CA GLU A 40 1.22 -6.98 1.61
C GLU A 40 0.76 -8.01 2.65
N CYS A 41 1.62 -8.35 3.63
CA CYS A 41 1.33 -9.25 4.74
C CYS A 41 0.77 -10.61 4.29
N ARG A 42 1.29 -11.11 3.17
CA ARG A 42 0.94 -12.43 2.63
C ARG A 42 1.75 -13.49 3.36
N GLY A 43 1.08 -14.40 4.04
CA GLY A 43 1.66 -15.56 4.69
C GLY A 43 0.58 -16.51 5.18
N SER A 44 0.91 -17.78 5.36
CA SER A 44 -0.03 -18.73 5.97
C SER A 44 -0.28 -18.38 7.44
N ALA A 45 -1.47 -18.70 7.94
CA ALA A 45 -1.86 -18.41 9.31
C ALA A 45 -0.81 -18.91 10.32
N GLY A 46 -0.41 -18.07 11.26
CA GLY A 46 0.56 -18.38 12.31
C GLY A 46 2.04 -18.21 11.92
N THR A 47 2.35 -17.88 10.65
CA THR A 47 3.74 -17.59 10.26
C THR A 47 4.18 -16.19 10.72
N PRO A 48 5.45 -16.01 11.16
CA PRO A 48 5.95 -14.71 11.57
C PRO A 48 6.11 -13.74 10.36
N PRO A 49 6.18 -12.42 10.60
CA PRO A 49 6.55 -11.44 9.58
C PRO A 49 7.92 -11.72 8.95
N ASP A 50 8.14 -11.25 7.71
CA ASP A 50 9.45 -11.40 7.03
C ASP A 50 10.55 -10.62 7.79
N PRO A 51 11.60 -11.30 8.31
CA PRO A 51 12.66 -10.65 9.08
C PRO A 51 13.52 -9.69 8.24
N ARG A 52 13.43 -9.74 6.91
CA ARG A 52 14.11 -8.77 6.01
C ARG A 52 13.37 -7.43 5.95
N ARG A 53 12.12 -7.39 6.41
CA ARG A 53 11.25 -6.20 6.43
C ARG A 53 10.96 -5.72 7.85
N TRP A 54 10.86 -6.65 8.80
CA TRP A 54 10.44 -6.38 10.17
C TRP A 54 11.52 -6.77 11.19
N GLY A 55 11.87 -5.83 12.06
CA GLY A 55 12.65 -6.11 13.26
C GLY A 55 11.72 -6.33 14.45
N LEU A 56 11.62 -7.57 14.93
CA LEU A 56 10.85 -7.88 16.13
C LEU A 56 11.70 -7.59 17.39
N ARG A 57 11.19 -6.69 18.23
CA ARG A 57 11.81 -6.29 19.49
C ARG A 57 11.33 -7.22 20.61
N GLU A 58 12.29 -7.65 21.42
CA GLU A 58 12.00 -8.28 22.72
C GLU A 58 12.29 -7.27 23.82
N THR A 59 11.43 -7.26 24.83
CA THR A 59 11.61 -6.38 26.00
C THR A 59 11.49 -7.17 27.29
N ASP A 60 11.82 -6.53 28.40
CA ASP A 60 11.39 -6.96 29.72
C ASP A 60 10.04 -6.30 30.09
N GLN A 61 9.56 -6.53 31.31
CA GLN A 61 8.29 -5.98 31.80
C GLN A 61 8.32 -4.47 32.08
N TRP A 62 9.46 -3.81 31.98
CA TRP A 62 9.63 -2.41 32.39
C TRP A 62 9.82 -1.51 31.17
N GLN A 63 8.72 -1.01 30.62
CA GLN A 63 8.79 -0.04 29.54
C GLN A 63 8.92 1.40 30.06
N PRO A 64 9.64 2.30 29.36
CA PRO A 64 9.93 3.66 29.83
C PRO A 64 8.69 4.52 30.10
N ALA A 65 7.55 4.18 29.48
CA ALA A 65 6.30 4.92 29.56
C ALA A 65 5.23 4.25 30.47
N GLY A 66 5.63 3.33 31.36
CA GLY A 66 4.70 2.66 32.28
C GLY A 66 3.81 1.60 31.61
N GLU A 67 4.19 1.16 30.42
CA GLU A 67 3.52 0.11 29.69
C GLU A 67 3.79 -1.24 30.36
N LEU A 68 2.77 -2.10 30.44
CA LEU A 68 2.81 -3.36 31.21
C LEU A 68 3.15 -4.58 30.35
N GLN A 69 3.18 -4.43 29.02
CA GLN A 69 3.41 -5.54 28.11
C GLN A 69 4.90 -5.89 27.99
N VAL A 70 5.15 -7.17 27.78
CA VAL A 70 6.45 -7.71 27.35
C VAL A 70 6.36 -8.01 25.86
N TYR A 71 7.11 -7.28 25.04
CA TYR A 71 7.21 -7.62 23.61
C TYR A 71 8.08 -8.87 23.44
N THR A 72 7.67 -9.74 22.52
CA THR A 72 8.32 -11.04 22.26
C THR A 72 8.38 -11.33 20.76
N ARG A 73 9.27 -12.24 20.37
CA ARG A 73 9.36 -12.80 19.01
C ARG A 73 8.46 -14.02 18.77
N ASP A 74 7.70 -14.46 19.78
CA ASP A 74 6.75 -15.56 19.64
C ASP A 74 5.65 -15.22 18.61
N PRO A 75 5.47 -16.02 17.54
CA PRO A 75 4.41 -15.83 16.55
C PRO A 75 2.98 -15.81 17.12
N ALA A 76 2.76 -16.29 18.35
CA ALA A 76 1.49 -16.12 19.06
C ALA A 76 1.10 -14.64 19.26
N HIS A 77 2.07 -13.72 19.23
CA HIS A 77 1.88 -12.28 19.42
C HIS A 77 1.98 -11.48 18.11
N ALA A 78 2.70 -11.97 17.11
CA ALA A 78 2.80 -11.33 15.80
C ALA A 78 2.89 -12.39 14.69
N SER A 79 1.81 -12.59 13.95
CA SER A 79 1.78 -13.56 12.84
C SER A 79 0.76 -13.21 11.77
N HIS A 80 0.94 -13.76 10.58
CA HIS A 80 -0.04 -13.69 9.50
C HIS A 80 -1.31 -14.45 9.87
N ASP A 81 -2.46 -14.01 9.37
CA ASP A 81 -3.74 -14.67 9.58
C ASP A 81 -4.20 -15.58 8.43
N GLY A 82 -3.40 -15.67 7.36
CA GLY A 82 -3.75 -16.42 6.14
C GLY A 82 -4.62 -15.65 5.13
N HIS A 83 -5.07 -14.43 5.46
CA HIS A 83 -5.99 -13.62 4.65
C HIS A 83 -5.36 -12.33 4.15
N GLY A 84 -4.05 -12.16 4.32
CA GLY A 84 -3.31 -10.97 3.90
C GLY A 84 -3.20 -9.92 5.00
N HIS A 85 -3.34 -10.31 6.27
CA HIS A 85 -3.13 -9.42 7.40
C HIS A 85 -2.02 -9.93 8.32
N LEU A 86 -1.20 -8.99 8.80
CA LEU A 86 -0.36 -9.21 9.96
C LEU A 86 -1.17 -8.87 11.21
N VAL A 87 -1.33 -9.84 12.10
CA VAL A 87 -2.03 -9.68 13.38
C VAL A 87 -1.01 -9.48 14.49
N VAL A 88 -1.09 -8.35 15.18
CA VAL A 88 -0.39 -8.11 16.45
C VAL A 88 -1.37 -8.33 17.59
N ARG A 89 -1.14 -9.35 18.41
CA ARG A 89 -2.05 -9.81 19.46
C ARG A 89 -1.45 -9.57 20.83
N ALA A 90 -2.13 -8.77 21.65
CA ALA A 90 -1.87 -8.69 23.07
C ALA A 90 -2.48 -9.91 23.78
N LEU A 91 -1.66 -10.66 24.50
CA LEU A 91 -2.09 -11.79 25.31
C LEU A 91 -1.89 -11.44 26.79
N ARG A 92 -2.88 -11.79 27.62
CA ARG A 92 -2.77 -11.67 29.07
C ARG A 92 -2.45 -13.05 29.64
N ARG A 93 -1.31 -13.18 30.33
CA ARG A 93 -1.00 -14.42 31.06
C ARG A 93 -1.78 -14.48 32.38
N PRO A 94 -2.11 -15.68 32.88
CA PRO A 94 -2.90 -15.85 34.10
C PRO A 94 -2.25 -15.24 35.35
N ASP A 95 -0.92 -15.25 35.41
CA ASP A 95 -0.10 -14.70 36.49
C ASP A 95 -0.01 -13.18 36.51
N GLY A 96 -0.51 -12.49 35.49
CA GLY A 96 -0.51 -11.02 35.43
C GLY A 96 0.89 -10.42 35.26
N VAL A 97 1.87 -11.23 34.82
CA VAL A 97 3.26 -10.84 34.51
C VAL A 97 3.57 -11.16 33.05
#